data_AF-A0A846XKI4-F1
#
_entry.id   AF-A0A846XKI4-F1
#
_cell.length_a   1.000
_cell.length_b   1.000
_cell.length_c   1.000
_cell.angle_alpha   90.00
_cell.angle_beta   90.00
_cell.angle_gamma   90.00
#
_symmetry.space_group_name_H-M   'P 1'
#
loop_
_entity.id
_entity.type
_entity.pdbx_description
1 polymer ?
#
loop_
_entity_poly.entity_id
_entity_poly.type
_entity_poly.pdbx_seq_one_letter_code
_entity_poly.pdbx_strand_id
1 'polypeptide(L)'
;MKLAEALSLRADAVRRIEQLRTRIVGNARYQEGEEPAENAAALLGEAGEVLAEYEALIRRINRTNAATTIGADGTLTDALARRDTLRLQHSVITDAADAAVGRNRGGYTRQLRSELKILSALPVAELRAQADGLAAQLRELDVRIQRANWEVDLLD
;
A
#
# COMPACT_ATOMS: atom_id res chain seq x y z
N MET A 1 -22.79 2.80 -5.99
CA MET A 1 -21.48 2.11 -5.99
C MET A 1 -20.95 2.19 -4.58
N LYS A 2 -20.55 1.06 -4.00
CA LYS A 2 -19.91 1.02 -2.68
C LYS A 2 -18.49 1.53 -2.74
N LEU A 3 -17.98 2.05 -1.62
CA LEU A 3 -16.60 2.52 -1.52
C LEU A 3 -15.59 1.40 -1.87
N ALA A 4 -15.85 0.16 -1.46
CA ALA A 4 -15.04 -1.01 -1.81
C ALA A 4 -14.96 -1.24 -3.33
N GLU A 5 -16.07 -1.12 -4.05
CA GLU A 5 -16.13 -1.25 -5.51
C GLU A 5 -15.31 -0.13 -6.17
N ALA A 6 -15.44 1.10 -5.67
CA ALA A 6 -14.66 2.25 -6.16
C ALA A 6 -13.16 2.06 -5.97
N LEU A 7 -12.73 1.50 -4.83
CA LEU A 7 -11.33 1.16 -4.56
C LEU A 7 -10.82 0.09 -5.52
N SER A 8 -11.63 -0.92 -5.85
CA SER A 8 -11.29 -1.93 -6.86
C SER A 8 -11.13 -1.29 -8.25
N LEU A 9 -12.11 -0.50 -8.68
CA LEU A 9 -12.05 0.19 -9.98
C LEU A 9 -10.85 1.12 -10.09
N ARG A 10 -10.47 1.80 -8.99
CA ARG A 10 -9.25 2.62 -8.96
C ARG A 10 -8.00 1.78 -9.20
N ALA A 11 -7.90 0.61 -8.57
CA ALA A 11 -6.77 -0.30 -8.76
C ALA A 11 -6.74 -0.87 -10.19
N ASP A 12 -7.91 -1.18 -10.76
CA ASP A 12 -8.05 -1.66 -12.13
C ASP A 12 -7.65 -0.60 -13.15
N ALA A 13 -8.08 0.65 -12.93
CA ALA A 13 -7.70 1.78 -13.77
C ALA A 13 -6.18 1.98 -13.79
N VAL A 14 -5.50 1.92 -12.64
CA VAL A 14 -4.03 1.97 -12.58
C VAL A 14 -3.42 0.84 -13.42
N ARG A 15 -3.88 -0.40 -13.25
CA ARG A 15 -3.36 -1.53 -14.04
C ARG A 15 -3.56 -1.33 -15.54
N ARG A 16 -4.73 -0.83 -15.97
CA ARG A 16 -5.03 -0.53 -17.37
C ARG A 16 -4.16 0.60 -17.91
N ILE A 17 -3.92 1.66 -17.14
CA ILE A 17 -3.00 2.76 -17.50
C ILE A 17 -1.60 2.22 -17.74
N GLU A 18 -1.09 1.35 -16.85
CA GLU A 18 0.24 0.74 -17.00
C GLU A 18 0.33 -0.14 -18.26
N GLN A 19 -0.71 -0.92 -18.56
CA GLN A 19 -0.78 -1.74 -19.77
C GLN A 19 -0.82 -0.89 -21.04
N LEU A 20 -1.66 0.15 -21.06
CA LEU A 20 -1.74 1.09 -22.18
C LEU A 20 -0.41 1.81 -22.39
N ARG A 21 0.25 2.25 -21.31
CA ARG A 21 1.58 2.87 -21.40
C ARG A 21 2.58 1.94 -22.09
N THR A 22 2.64 0.67 -21.69
CA THR A 22 3.54 -0.31 -22.32
C THR A 22 3.23 -0.49 -23.82
N ARG A 23 1.95 -0.60 -24.19
CA ARG A 23 1.52 -0.72 -25.59
C ARG A 23 1.83 0.53 -26.41
N ILE A 24 1.61 1.73 -25.85
CA ILE A 24 1.94 3.01 -26.49
C ILE A 24 3.43 3.08 -26.77
N VAL A 25 4.28 2.78 -25.77
CA VAL A 25 5.75 2.80 -25.94
C VAL A 25 6.20 1.82 -27.02
N GLY A 26 5.62 0.61 -27.04
CA GLY A 26 5.93 -0.42 -28.03
C GLY A 26 5.53 -0.07 -29.47
N ASN A 27 4.54 0.80 -29.66
CA ASN A 27 4.02 1.18 -30.97
C ASN A 27 4.34 2.63 -31.37
N ALA A 28 5.12 3.36 -30.55
CA ALA A 28 5.40 4.78 -30.77
C ALA A 28 6.34 5.05 -31.96
N ARG A 29 7.09 4.03 -32.42
CA ARG A 29 8.02 4.09 -33.55
C ARG A 29 8.00 2.75 -34.28
N TYR A 30 8.18 2.79 -35.59
CA TYR A 30 8.29 1.62 -36.46
C TYR A 30 9.25 1.93 -37.62
N GLN A 31 9.74 0.92 -38.33
CA GLN A 31 10.69 1.12 -39.43
C GLN A 31 9.98 1.58 -40.70
N GLU A 32 10.71 2.24 -41.60
CA GLU A 32 10.17 2.62 -42.91
C GLU A 32 9.73 1.37 -43.68
N GLY A 33 8.49 1.40 -44.18
CA GLY A 33 7.88 0.27 -44.90
C GLY A 33 7.20 -0.77 -44.01
N GLU A 34 7.23 -0.61 -42.69
CA GLU A 34 6.44 -1.40 -41.74
C GLU A 34 5.19 -0.63 -41.28
N GLU A 35 4.23 -1.34 -40.70
CA GLU A 35 3.13 -0.74 -39.93
C GLU A 35 3.25 -1.14 -38.46
N PRO A 36 2.96 -0.24 -37.51
CA PRO A 36 2.94 -0.61 -36.10
C PRO A 36 1.82 -1.62 -35.85
N ALA A 37 2.04 -2.54 -34.90
CA ALA A 37 1.07 -3.58 -34.56
C ALA A 37 -0.25 -2.99 -34.04
N GLU A 38 -0.20 -1.80 -33.43
CA GLU A 38 -1.34 -1.07 -32.91
C GLU A 38 -1.25 0.43 -33.21
N ASN A 39 -2.39 1.10 -33.29
CA ASN A 39 -2.43 2.56 -33.46
C ASN A 39 -2.09 3.28 -32.15
N ALA A 40 -0.85 3.77 -32.02
CA ALA A 40 -0.37 4.48 -30.83
C ALA A 40 -1.19 5.72 -30.47
N ALA A 41 -1.75 6.45 -31.45
CA ALA A 41 -2.59 7.61 -31.19
C ALA A 41 -3.95 7.23 -30.59
N ALA A 42 -4.55 6.14 -31.07
CA ALA A 42 -5.78 5.60 -30.49
C ALA A 42 -5.55 5.09 -29.05
N LEU A 43 -4.44 4.37 -28.82
CA LEU A 43 -4.06 3.93 -27.48
C LEU A 43 -3.82 5.10 -26.51
N LEU A 44 -3.23 6.19 -27.00
CA LEU A 44 -3.03 7.41 -26.20
C LEU A 44 -4.37 8.09 -25.85
N GLY A 45 -5.33 8.09 -26.77
CA GLY A 45 -6.70 8.56 -26.51
C GLY A 45 -7.39 7.72 -25.42
N GLU A 46 -7.33 6.39 -25.55
CA GLU A 46 -7.87 5.45 -24.55
C GLU A 46 -7.21 5.67 -23.17
N ALA A 47 -5.90 5.88 -23.12
CA ALA A 47 -5.19 6.18 -21.88
C ALA A 47 -5.70 7.48 -21.23
N GLY A 48 -6.02 8.49 -22.03
CA GLY A 48 -6.61 9.75 -21.56
C GLY A 48 -7.98 9.56 -20.91
N GLU A 49 -8.84 8.73 -21.49
CA GLU A 49 -10.16 8.39 -20.92
C GLU A 49 -10.01 7.68 -19.57
N VAL A 50 -9.15 6.66 -19.50
CA VAL A 50 -8.91 5.92 -18.24
C VAL A 50 -8.28 6.81 -17.16
N LEU A 51 -7.41 7.74 -17.53
CA LEU A 51 -6.85 8.73 -16.60
C LEU A 51 -7.93 9.66 -16.02
N ALA A 52 -8.88 10.11 -16.84
CA ALA A 52 -9.99 10.93 -16.38
C ALA A 52 -10.92 10.16 -15.42
N GLU A 53 -11.20 8.90 -15.71
CA GLU A 53 -11.94 8.00 -14.82
C GLU A 53 -11.21 7.80 -13.48
N TYR A 54 -9.90 7.55 -13.54
CA TYR A 54 -9.05 7.40 -12.36
C TYR A 54 -9.08 8.64 -11.47
N GLU A 55 -8.96 9.85 -12.05
CA GLU A 55 -9.05 11.11 -11.32
C GLU A 55 -10.43 11.29 -10.66
N ALA A 56 -11.51 11.00 -11.39
CA ALA A 56 -12.86 11.08 -10.85
C ALA A 56 -13.06 10.14 -9.65
N LEU A 57 -12.56 8.90 -9.74
CA LEU A 57 -12.60 7.93 -8.64
C LEU A 57 -11.81 8.43 -7.42
N ILE A 58 -10.60 8.97 -7.60
CA ILE A 58 -9.81 9.50 -6.47
C ILE A 58 -10.57 10.60 -5.74
N ARG A 59 -11.12 11.58 -6.46
CA ARG A 59 -11.82 12.72 -5.84
C ARG A 59 -13.01 12.25 -5.00
N ARG A 60 -13.82 11.34 -5.56
CA ARG A 60 -14.99 10.77 -4.88
C ARG A 60 -14.61 9.92 -3.67
N ILE A 61 -13.58 9.08 -3.80
CA ILE A 61 -13.06 8.26 -2.69
C ILE A 61 -12.57 9.15 -1.55
N ASN A 62 -11.75 10.17 -1.86
CA ASN A 62 -11.22 11.06 -0.84
C ASN A 62 -12.32 11.85 -0.12
N ARG A 63 -13.31 12.35 -0.88
CA ARG A 63 -14.49 13.03 -0.31
C ARG A 63 -15.26 12.09 0.62
N THR A 64 -15.51 10.85 0.18
CA THR A 64 -16.23 9.84 0.96
C THR A 64 -15.46 9.49 2.24
N ASN A 65 -14.14 9.28 2.15
CA ASN A 65 -13.31 8.96 3.31
C ASN A 65 -13.31 10.07 4.36
N ALA A 66 -13.24 11.33 3.92
CA ALA A 66 -13.25 12.49 4.81
C ALA A 66 -14.62 12.74 5.46
N ALA A 67 -15.71 12.36 4.80
CA ALA A 67 -17.08 12.55 5.30
C ALA A 67 -17.60 11.37 6.15
N THR A 68 -16.98 10.20 6.05
CA THR A 68 -17.45 8.98 6.73
C THR A 68 -16.81 8.82 8.10
N THR A 69 -17.61 8.78 9.17
CA THR A 69 -17.14 8.48 10.53
C THR A 69 -17.17 6.98 10.83
N ILE A 70 -16.11 6.44 11.42
CA ILE A 70 -16.02 5.01 11.82
C ILE A 70 -15.82 4.85 13.33
N GLY A 71 -16.84 5.26 14.09
CA GLY A 71 -16.87 5.12 15.54
C GLY A 71 -15.79 5.96 16.22
N ALA A 72 -15.02 5.34 17.13
CA ALA A 72 -14.03 6.04 17.94
C ALA A 72 -12.76 6.47 17.18
N ASP A 73 -12.52 5.95 15.97
CA ASP A 73 -11.31 6.31 15.19
C ASP A 73 -11.45 7.63 14.43
N GLY A 74 -12.59 8.32 14.54
CA GLY A 74 -12.88 9.54 13.80
C GLY A 74 -13.37 9.24 12.38
N THR A 75 -12.88 9.98 11.40
CA THR A 75 -13.20 9.74 9.99
C THR A 75 -12.48 8.49 9.46
N LEU A 76 -12.93 7.97 8.32
CA LEU A 76 -12.21 6.90 7.64
C LEU A 76 -10.79 7.36 7.24
N THR A 77 -10.61 8.65 6.93
CA THR A 77 -9.28 9.24 6.72
C THR A 77 -8.41 9.17 7.98
N ASP A 78 -8.96 9.49 9.16
CA ASP A 78 -8.23 9.41 10.43
C ASP A 78 -7.82 7.97 10.75
N ALA A 79 -8.74 7.03 10.53
CA ALA A 79 -8.48 5.61 10.71
C ALA A 79 -7.40 5.06 9.77
N LEU A 80 -7.38 5.50 8.51
CA LEU A 80 -6.31 5.13 7.56
C LEU A 80 -4.96 5.66 8.05
N ALA A 81 -4.89 6.91 8.52
CA ALA A 81 -3.66 7.48 9.09
C ALA A 81 -3.20 6.72 10.34
N ARG A 82 -4.14 6.32 11.22
CA ARG A 82 -3.86 5.50 12.40
C ARG A 82 -3.32 4.13 12.01
N ARG A 83 -3.92 3.46 11.03
CA ARG A 83 -3.46 2.17 10.53
C ARG A 83 -2.04 2.27 9.98
N ASP A 84 -1.76 3.27 9.14
CA ASP A 84 -0.45 3.43 8.53
C ASP A 84 0.62 3.69 9.61
N THR A 85 0.29 4.49 10.63
CA THR A 85 1.15 4.70 11.80
C THR A 85 1.40 3.40 12.59
N LEU A 86 0.34 2.63 12.86
CA LEU A 86 0.45 1.36 13.57
C LEU A 86 1.30 0.34 12.81
N ARG A 87 1.24 0.32 11.47
CA ARG A 87 2.09 -0.55 10.63
C ARG A 87 3.56 -0.19 10.79
N LEU A 88 3.89 1.10 10.77
CA LEU A 88 5.26 1.57 10.97
C LEU A 88 5.75 1.25 12.39
N GLN A 89 4.93 1.49 13.41
CA GLN A 89 5.26 1.14 14.80
C GLN A 89 5.54 -0.36 14.94
N HIS A 90 4.66 -1.20 14.40
CA HIS A 90 4.83 -2.64 14.43
C HIS A 90 6.13 -3.07 13.73
N SER A 91 6.46 -2.50 12.57
CA SER A 91 7.73 -2.78 11.87
C SER A 91 8.91 -2.41 12.74
N VAL A 92 8.97 -1.19 13.26
CA VAL A 92 10.10 -0.70 14.08
C VAL A 92 10.33 -1.59 15.30
N ILE A 93 9.27 -1.96 16.03
CA ILE A 93 9.37 -2.81 17.21
C ILE A 93 9.80 -4.24 16.84
N THR A 94 9.28 -4.77 15.74
CA THR A 94 9.66 -6.11 15.25
C THR A 94 11.12 -6.16 14.85
N ASP A 95 11.57 -5.17 14.06
CA ASP A 95 12.94 -5.05 13.58
C ASP A 95 13.92 -4.84 14.75
N ALA A 96 13.53 -4.04 15.75
CA ALA A 96 14.30 -3.86 16.98
C ALA A 96 14.44 -5.18 17.76
N ALA A 97 13.35 -5.95 17.90
CA ALA A 97 13.39 -7.25 18.57
C ALA A 97 14.23 -8.28 17.80
N ASP A 98 14.19 -8.28 16.46
CA ASP A 98 15.00 -9.15 15.61
C ASP A 98 16.50 -8.78 15.68
N ALA A 99 16.82 -7.48 15.65
CA ALA A 99 18.17 -6.97 15.81
C ALA A 99 18.75 -7.33 17.19
N ALA A 100 17.96 -7.19 18.25
CA ALA A 100 18.35 -7.52 19.63
C ALA A 100 18.68 -9.00 19.84
N VAL A 101 18.06 -9.91 19.06
CA VAL A 101 18.37 -11.36 19.05
C VAL A 101 19.56 -11.68 18.13
N GLY A 102 20.00 -10.73 17.31
CA GLY A 102 21.11 -10.91 16.36
C GLY A 102 20.70 -11.49 15.01
N ARG A 103 19.40 -11.49 14.65
CA ARG A 103 18.91 -12.01 13.36
C ARG A 103 19.37 -11.19 12.15
N ASN A 104 19.67 -9.91 12.31
CA ASN A 104 20.14 -9.03 11.23
C ASN A 104 21.60 -9.28 10.82
N ARG A 105 22.27 -10.29 11.40
CA ARG A 105 23.61 -10.71 10.98
C ARG A 105 23.54 -11.82 9.95
N GLY A 106 23.06 -11.47 8.76
CA GLY A 106 23.28 -12.30 7.59
C GLY A 106 24.79 -12.41 7.32
N GLY A 107 25.32 -13.64 7.31
CA GLY A 107 26.47 -13.98 6.47
C GLY A 107 27.87 -13.48 6.83
N TYR A 108 28.19 -13.16 8.09
CA TYR A 108 29.60 -13.02 8.53
C TYR A 108 30.01 -14.14 9.48
N THR A 109 29.81 -15.37 9.01
CA THR A 109 30.72 -16.46 9.34
C THR A 109 32.09 -16.04 8.82
N ARG A 110 33.03 -15.72 9.72
CA ARG A 110 34.47 -15.42 9.50
C ARG A 110 34.85 -13.93 9.50
N GLN A 111 34.64 -13.23 10.61
CA GLN A 111 35.65 -12.26 11.05
C GLN A 111 36.06 -12.58 12.49
N LEU A 112 37.23 -13.21 12.57
CA LEU A 112 38.16 -13.26 13.71
C LEU A 112 37.62 -12.74 15.05
N ARG A 113 37.19 -13.70 15.87
CA ARG A 113 37.31 -13.77 17.34
C ARG A 113 37.77 -12.47 18.00
N SER A 114 36.83 -11.57 18.31
CA SER A 114 36.87 -10.95 19.63
C SER A 114 36.09 -11.88 20.57
N GLU A 115 36.70 -12.30 21.66
CA GLU A 115 36.08 -13.17 22.69
C GLU A 115 35.02 -12.42 23.50
N LEU A 116 34.53 -11.29 23.00
CA LEU A 116 33.66 -10.39 23.72
C LEU A 116 32.21 -10.84 23.55
N LYS A 117 31.57 -11.09 24.69
CA LYS A 117 30.15 -11.40 24.77
C LYS A 117 29.35 -10.22 24.23
N ILE A 118 28.45 -10.52 23.29
CA ILE A 118 27.53 -9.53 22.73
C ILE A 118 26.29 -9.54 23.59
N LEU A 119 25.92 -8.37 24.10
CA LEU A 119 24.75 -8.18 24.94
C LEU A 119 23.69 -7.43 24.15
N SER A 120 22.43 -7.79 24.37
CA SER A 120 21.31 -7.00 23.85
C SER A 120 21.22 -5.68 24.62
N ALA A 121 21.04 -4.57 23.91
CA ALA A 121 20.71 -3.28 24.51
C ALA A 121 19.21 -3.14 24.82
N LEU A 122 18.39 -4.09 24.39
CA LEU A 122 16.92 -4.00 24.44
C LEU A 122 16.29 -5.24 25.08
N PRO A 123 15.18 -5.08 25.84
CA PRO A 123 14.45 -6.18 26.44
C PRO A 123 13.61 -6.90 25.37
N VAL A 124 14.15 -7.99 24.80
CA VAL A 124 13.52 -8.72 23.68
C VAL A 124 12.10 -9.18 24.01
N ALA A 125 11.87 -9.72 25.22
CA ALA A 125 10.56 -10.25 25.60
C ALA A 125 9.47 -9.16 25.61
N GLU A 126 9.79 -7.97 26.12
CA GLU A 126 8.88 -6.83 26.16
C GLU A 126 8.59 -6.31 24.73
N LEU A 127 9.61 -6.22 23.88
CA LEU A 127 9.41 -5.80 22.48
C LEU A 127 8.52 -6.78 21.72
N ARG A 128 8.64 -8.09 21.96
CA ARG A 128 7.75 -9.10 21.34
C ARG A 128 6.32 -8.94 21.81
N ALA A 129 6.09 -8.76 23.12
CA ALA A 129 4.76 -8.50 23.64
C ALA A 129 4.14 -7.21 23.07
N GLN A 130 4.94 -6.15 22.90
CA GLN A 130 4.50 -4.91 22.24
C GLN A 130 4.15 -5.14 20.76
N ALA A 131 4.97 -5.88 20.01
CA ALA A 131 4.68 -6.23 18.62
C ALA A 131 3.35 -6.99 18.51
N ASP A 132 3.12 -8.00 19.36
CA ASP A 132 1.88 -8.77 19.37
C ASP A 132 0.65 -7.89 19.65
N GLY A 133 0.77 -6.96 20.60
CA GLY A 133 -0.27 -5.98 20.90
C GLY A 133 -0.57 -5.02 19.75
N LEU A 134 0.47 -4.52 19.08
CA LEU A 134 0.32 -3.67 17.88
C LEU A 134 -0.32 -4.45 16.72
N ALA A 135 0.06 -5.71 16.53
CA ALA A 135 -0.53 -6.58 15.52
C ALA A 135 -2.02 -6.84 15.77
N ALA A 136 -2.43 -7.00 17.03
CA ALA A 136 -3.84 -7.13 17.40
C ALA A 136 -4.63 -5.86 17.06
N GLN A 137 -4.14 -4.68 17.47
CA GLN A 137 -4.78 -3.39 17.16
C GLN A 137 -4.90 -3.16 15.65
N LEU A 138 -3.87 -3.52 14.87
CA LEU A 138 -3.90 -3.45 13.41
C LEU A 138 -5.02 -4.28 12.81
N ARG A 139 -5.15 -5.55 13.22
CA ARG A 139 -6.19 -6.44 12.71
C ARG A 139 -7.59 -5.91 13.03
N GLU A 140 -7.81 -5.43 14.25
CA GLU A 140 -9.11 -4.87 14.67
C GLU A 140 -9.48 -3.63 13.87
N LEU A 141 -8.53 -2.71 13.65
CA LEU A 141 -8.73 -1.52 12.84
C LEU A 141 -8.97 -1.87 11.37
N ASP A 142 -8.20 -2.80 10.80
CA ASP A 142 -8.35 -3.26 9.41
C ASP A 142 -9.75 -3.87 9.18
N VAL A 143 -10.26 -4.67 10.11
CA VAL A 143 -11.63 -5.22 10.02
C VAL A 143 -12.68 -4.10 9.99
N ARG A 144 -12.53 -3.08 10.83
CA ARG A 144 -13.47 -1.94 10.85
C ARG A 144 -13.42 -1.12 9.57
N ILE A 145 -12.22 -0.85 9.06
CA ILE A 145 -12.02 -0.17 7.77
C ILE A 145 -12.65 -0.97 6.63
N GLN A 146 -12.43 -2.28 6.57
CA GLN A 146 -13.01 -3.11 5.51
C GLN A 146 -14.52 -3.18 5.59
N ARG A 147 -15.09 -3.28 6.79
CA ARG A 147 -16.54 -3.20 6.98
C ARG A 147 -17.09 -1.88 6.42
N ALA A 148 -16.50 -0.76 6.81
CA ALA A 148 -16.91 0.56 6.34
C ALA A 148 -16.84 0.68 4.81
N ASN A 149 -15.79 0.15 4.18
CA ASN A 149 -15.67 0.13 2.72
C ASN A 149 -16.86 -0.58 2.03
N TRP A 150 -17.40 -1.63 2.63
CA TRP A 150 -18.52 -2.40 2.06
C TRP A 150 -19.90 -1.83 2.40
N GLU A 151 -20.02 -1.08 3.49
CA GLU A 151 -21.30 -0.50 3.92
C GLU A 151 -21.56 0.88 3.30
N VAL A 152 -20.51 1.68 3.11
CA VAL A 152 -20.59 3.08 2.69
C VAL A 152 -20.77 3.21 1.18
N ASP A 153 -21.77 4.00 0.78
CA ASP A 153 -21.95 4.41 -0.61
C ASP A 153 -20.99 5.54 -0.97
N LEU A 154 -20.41 5.46 -2.16
CA LEU A 154 -19.49 6.47 -2.67
C LEU A 154 -20.25 7.77 -2.97
N LEU A 155 -19.73 8.87 -2.44
CA LEU A 155 -20.23 10.22 -2.74
C LEU A 155 -19.86 10.65 -4.16
N ASP A 156 -20.67 11.52 -4.75
CA ASP A 156 -20.38 12.19 -6.01
C ASP A 156 -19.40 13.35 -5.84
#